data_AF-A0A9N7NDS2-F1
#
_entry.id   AF-A0A9N7NDS2-F1
#
_cell.length_a   1.000
_cell.length_b   1.000
_cell.length_c   1.000
_cell.angle_alpha   90.00
_cell.angle_beta   90.00
_cell.angle_gamma   90.00
#
_symmetry.space_group_name_H-M   'P 1'
#
loop_
_entity.id
_entity.type
_entity.pdbx_description
1 polymer ?
#
loop_
_entity_poly.entity_id
_entity_poly.type
_entity_poly.pdbx_seq_one_letter_code
_entity_poly.pdbx_strand_id
1 'polypeptide(L)'
;MRRRATDFRRPVRRRFSCWIWALLFLFSVAAFVLFAVHHNYRDEDRVEQPVLEINSRNDRITHENRNFTEQILNARSYARQLAEQMTLAKAYVIISKEHNNLHLAWELSSRIRSCQLLLSKAAMRDEPISLEEAEPIIKSLSSLIFKAQEAHYDIATTIMTMKSHIQALEERANTATIQGTVFGQLAAESIPKNLECINIKLTADWLQNKSLQLLADERKNSPRLVDNNLYHFCIFSDNLLAVSVVVNSTVSNAEHPKQLVFHVVTNGVKYGAMQAWFLTNDFKGATIEVQNIEEFTWLNASYSPAVKQLLDSDSRKYYFESSQDSTGRDPKFHNPKHISLLNHLRFYVPEIYPQLEKVVFLDDDVVVQKDLIPLFSIDLHGNVNGAVETCLEAFHRYYKYLNFSNPLISTKFDPQACGWAFGMNVFDLIAWRRQNVTSRYHFWLEQNTDRSLWALGTLPPGLLAFYGLTEPLDRRWHVLGLGYDLNIDNRLIETAAVVHYNGNMKPWLKVSIVRYRALWEQYVNRGHRYLQDCVTS
;
A
#
# COMPACT_ATOMS: atom_id res chain seq x y z
N MET A 1 3.58 -65.78 36.38
CA MET A 1 4.98 -66.21 36.54
C MET A 1 5.91 -65.06 36.19
N ARG A 2 6.90 -64.84 37.07
CA ARG A 2 8.22 -64.16 36.92
C ARG A 2 8.31 -62.76 36.30
N ARG A 3 8.64 -61.80 37.18
CA ARG A 3 9.33 -60.52 36.93
C ARG A 3 10.74 -60.73 36.36
N ARG A 4 11.23 -59.79 35.55
CA ARG A 4 12.67 -59.53 35.31
C ARG A 4 13.00 -58.06 35.53
N ALA A 5 14.24 -57.86 35.97
CA ALA A 5 14.78 -56.72 36.67
C ALA A 5 15.48 -55.70 35.76
N THR A 6 15.62 -54.50 36.30
CA THR A 6 16.39 -53.36 35.79
C THR A 6 17.83 -53.34 36.34
N ASP A 7 18.70 -52.83 35.48
CA ASP A 7 19.89 -52.02 35.71
C ASP A 7 21.16 -52.56 36.39
N PHE A 8 22.24 -52.53 35.60
CA PHE A 8 23.52 -51.95 36.04
C PHE A 8 24.14 -51.10 34.91
N ARG A 9 24.44 -49.83 35.24
CA ARG A 9 25.17 -48.85 34.42
C ARG A 9 26.67 -49.19 34.33
N ARG A 10 27.30 -48.84 33.21
CA ARG A 10 28.72 -48.41 33.11
C ARG A 10 28.81 -47.10 32.31
N PRO A 11 29.73 -46.16 32.63
CA PRO A 11 29.84 -44.88 31.95
C PRO A 11 30.76 -44.95 30.72
N VAL A 12 30.37 -44.31 29.61
CA VAL A 12 31.22 -44.18 28.42
C VAL A 12 31.84 -42.79 28.39
N ARG A 13 33.16 -42.74 28.61
CA ARG A 13 34.02 -41.56 28.46
C ARG A 13 34.34 -41.42 26.95
N ARG A 14 33.68 -40.51 26.23
CA ARG A 14 34.05 -40.21 24.82
C ARG A 14 35.21 -39.22 24.79
N ARG A 15 36.41 -39.70 24.46
CA ARG A 15 37.55 -38.86 24.04
C ARG A 15 37.22 -38.27 22.67
N PHE A 16 37.07 -36.95 22.58
CA PHE A 16 37.02 -36.25 21.29
C PHE A 16 38.40 -36.36 20.61
N SER A 17 38.41 -36.81 19.36
CA SER A 17 39.62 -36.97 18.55
C SER A 17 40.31 -35.62 18.33
N CYS A 18 41.64 -35.57 18.45
CA CYS A 18 42.47 -34.37 18.26
C CYS A 18 42.19 -33.62 16.95
N TRP A 19 41.68 -34.31 15.93
CA TRP A 19 41.29 -33.71 14.65
C TRP A 19 40.14 -32.70 14.77
N ILE A 20 39.21 -32.90 15.70
CA ILE A 20 38.07 -31.98 15.90
C ILE A 20 38.58 -30.68 16.55
N TRP A 21 39.53 -30.78 17.47
CA TRP A 21 40.19 -29.60 18.06
C TRP A 21 41.05 -28.86 17.05
N ALA A 22 41.74 -29.56 16.14
CA ALA A 22 42.49 -28.93 15.05
C ALA A 22 41.57 -28.17 14.06
N LEU A 23 40.41 -28.74 13.73
CA LEU A 23 39.41 -28.08 12.88
C LEU A 23 38.82 -26.83 13.54
N LEU A 24 38.44 -26.91 14.81
CA LEU A 24 37.92 -25.76 15.55
C LEU A 24 38.97 -24.64 15.69
N PHE A 25 40.24 -25.01 15.87
CA PHE A 25 41.34 -24.05 15.91
C PHE A 25 41.54 -23.38 14.55
N LEU A 26 41.53 -24.13 13.45
CA LEU A 26 41.62 -23.60 12.09
C LEU A 26 40.48 -22.62 11.75
N PHE A 27 39.23 -22.95 12.13
CA PHE A 27 38.09 -22.04 11.95
C PHE A 27 38.23 -20.77 12.78
N SER A 28 38.74 -20.87 14.00
CA SER A 28 38.94 -19.70 14.87
C SER A 28 40.05 -18.78 14.34
N VAL A 29 41.14 -19.35 13.80
CA VAL A 29 42.21 -18.58 13.16
C VAL A 29 41.72 -17.92 11.87
N ALA A 30 40.94 -18.62 11.03
CA ALA A 30 40.38 -18.04 9.82
C ALA A 30 39.40 -16.88 10.12
N ALA A 31 38.58 -17.02 11.17
CA ALA A 31 37.70 -15.96 11.62
C ALA A 31 38.48 -14.75 12.15
N PHE A 32 39.59 -14.98 12.86
CA PHE A 32 40.45 -13.89 13.36
C PHE A 32 41.18 -13.17 12.23
N VAL A 33 41.64 -13.90 11.20
CA VAL A 33 42.24 -13.30 10.00
C VAL A 33 41.21 -12.50 9.22
N LEU A 34 39.98 -13.00 9.03
CA LEU A 34 38.91 -12.24 8.39
C LEU A 34 38.52 -10.98 9.18
N PHE A 35 38.51 -11.08 10.52
CA PHE A 35 38.26 -9.92 11.38
C PHE A 35 39.38 -8.88 11.27
N ALA A 36 40.64 -9.31 11.28
CA ALA A 36 41.80 -8.42 11.12
C ALA A 36 41.87 -7.78 9.72
N VAL A 37 41.57 -8.55 8.67
CA VAL A 37 41.50 -8.03 7.28
C VAL A 37 40.35 -7.03 7.14
N HIS A 38 39.17 -7.34 7.68
CA HIS A 38 38.03 -6.41 7.64
C HIS A 38 38.29 -5.13 8.46
N HIS A 39 39.06 -5.23 9.55
CA HIS A 39 39.39 -4.06 10.36
C HIS A 39 40.50 -3.21 9.74
N ASN A 40 41.51 -3.81 9.10
CA ASN A 40 42.55 -3.08 8.37
C ASN A 40 42.01 -2.45 7.07
N TYR A 41 41.09 -3.09 6.35
CA TYR A 41 40.44 -2.48 5.17
C TYR A 41 39.62 -1.23 5.53
N ARG A 42 39.17 -1.12 6.79
CA ARG A 42 38.35 0.00 7.27
C ARG A 42 39.19 1.22 7.70
N ASP A 43 40.49 1.04 7.92
CA ASP A 43 41.43 2.14 8.22
C ASP A 43 42.11 2.72 6.96
N GLU A 44 42.11 2.00 5.83
CA GLU A 44 42.69 2.49 4.56
C GLU A 44 41.75 3.39 3.72
N ASP A 45 40.43 3.40 3.98
CA ASP A 45 39.45 4.30 3.31
C ASP A 45 39.34 5.70 3.98
N ARG A 46 40.27 6.04 4.88
CA ARG A 46 40.34 7.34 5.59
C ARG A 46 41.55 8.18 5.19
N VAL A 47 41.89 8.18 3.90
CA VAL A 47 42.86 9.14 3.34
C VAL A 47 42.13 10.18 2.49
N GLU A 48 42.31 11.43 2.89
CA GLU A 48 41.76 12.66 2.28
C GLU A 48 41.94 12.69 0.76
N GLN A 49 40.86 13.02 0.02
CA GLN A 49 40.95 13.55 -1.33
C GLN A 49 40.29 14.93 -1.42
N PRO A 50 40.93 15.90 -2.10
CA PRO A 50 40.61 17.30 -2.04
C PRO A 50 39.36 17.64 -2.87
N VAL A 51 38.49 18.47 -2.31
CA VAL A 51 37.35 19.07 -2.99
C VAL A 51 37.88 20.03 -4.05
N LEU A 52 37.67 19.69 -5.33
CA LEU A 52 37.87 20.61 -6.43
C LEU A 52 36.62 21.48 -6.56
N GLU A 53 36.75 22.76 -6.22
CA GLU A 53 35.74 23.79 -6.50
C GLU A 53 35.47 23.89 -8.01
N ILE A 54 34.22 23.69 -8.42
CA ILE A 54 33.69 24.26 -9.65
C ILE A 54 32.40 24.99 -9.31
N ASN A 55 32.51 26.31 -9.24
CA ASN A 55 31.38 27.24 -9.27
C ASN A 55 30.78 27.30 -10.68
N SER A 56 29.47 27.07 -10.82
CA SER A 56 28.60 27.88 -11.69
C SER A 56 27.10 27.60 -11.47
N ARG A 57 26.44 28.51 -10.73
CA ARG A 57 25.10 29.10 -10.95
C ARG A 57 24.10 28.39 -11.89
N ASN A 58 22.98 27.88 -11.35
CA ASN A 58 21.66 28.56 -11.32
C ASN A 58 20.50 27.59 -10.99
N ASP A 59 19.73 27.96 -9.96
CA ASP A 59 18.28 27.76 -9.73
C ASP A 59 17.63 26.36 -9.82
N ARG A 60 17.24 25.82 -8.65
CA ARG A 60 15.88 25.92 -8.10
C ARG A 60 15.77 25.21 -6.74
N ILE A 61 15.36 25.98 -5.74
CA ILE A 61 15.22 25.61 -4.34
C ILE A 61 14.21 24.46 -4.19
N THR A 62 14.70 23.29 -3.79
CA THR A 62 13.90 22.23 -3.17
C THR A 62 14.15 22.31 -1.67
N HIS A 63 13.15 22.79 -0.91
CA HIS A 63 13.19 22.72 0.55
C HIS A 63 13.03 21.26 0.98
N GLU A 64 14.15 20.55 1.15
CA GLU A 64 14.17 19.29 1.89
C GLU A 64 14.09 19.61 3.40
N ASN A 65 12.98 19.27 4.05
CA ASN A 65 12.78 19.33 5.50
C ASN A 65 13.62 18.26 6.26
N ARG A 66 14.90 18.06 5.94
CA ARG A 66 15.67 16.87 6.34
C ARG A 66 16.67 17.03 7.50
N ASN A 67 16.94 18.20 8.08
CA ASN A 67 18.04 18.29 9.08
C ASN A 67 17.67 17.98 10.54
N PHE A 68 16.47 18.31 11.03
CA PHE A 68 16.18 18.19 12.47
C PHE A 68 15.96 16.74 12.96
N THR A 69 15.30 15.89 12.16
CA THR A 69 15.06 14.49 12.51
C THR A 69 16.36 13.70 12.59
N GLU A 70 17.30 13.94 11.67
CA GLU A 70 18.64 13.33 11.71
C GLU A 70 19.44 13.79 12.92
N GLN A 71 19.33 15.07 13.32
CA GLN A 71 19.95 15.53 14.55
C GLN A 71 19.40 14.80 15.77
N ILE A 72 18.09 14.60 15.89
CA ILE A 72 17.52 13.81 17.01
C ILE A 72 18.00 12.35 16.98
N LEU A 73 18.29 11.77 15.82
CA LEU A 73 18.77 10.38 15.72
C LEU A 73 20.29 10.25 15.94
N ASN A 74 21.05 11.33 15.77
CA ASN A 74 22.50 11.35 15.96
C ASN A 74 22.86 11.38 17.45
N ALA A 75 23.56 10.34 17.91
CA ALA A 75 24.00 10.18 19.30
C ALA A 75 24.93 11.30 19.79
N ARG A 76 25.57 12.07 18.90
CA ARG A 76 26.49 13.16 19.24
C ARG A 76 25.84 14.54 19.22
N SER A 77 24.54 14.65 18.92
CA SER A 77 23.89 15.94 18.83
C SER A 77 23.42 16.45 20.20
N TYR A 78 23.55 17.75 20.42
CA TYR A 78 22.96 18.40 21.59
C TYR A 78 21.42 18.34 21.56
N ALA A 79 20.80 18.28 20.38
CA ALA A 79 19.36 18.11 20.23
C ALA A 79 18.88 16.78 20.85
N ARG A 80 19.60 15.68 20.60
CA ARG A 80 19.30 14.38 21.19
C ARG A 80 19.51 14.40 22.71
N GLN A 81 20.64 14.93 23.17
CA GLN A 81 20.93 15.03 24.60
C GLN A 81 19.87 15.84 25.37
N LEU A 82 19.46 16.99 24.83
CA LEU A 82 18.38 17.81 25.37
C LEU A 82 17.05 17.06 25.38
N ALA A 83 16.72 16.32 24.32
CA ALA A 83 15.49 15.52 24.25
C ALA A 83 15.45 14.39 25.31
N GLU A 84 16.57 13.71 25.54
CA GLU A 84 16.68 12.66 26.57
C GLU A 84 16.56 13.24 27.99
N GLN A 85 17.31 14.31 28.30
CA GLN A 85 17.25 14.99 29.59
C GLN A 85 15.85 15.56 29.87
N MET A 86 15.19 16.11 28.84
CA MET A 86 13.80 16.56 28.95
C MET A 86 12.84 15.40 29.24
N THR A 87 13.04 14.23 28.62
CA THR A 87 12.20 13.05 28.85
C THR A 87 12.34 12.57 30.30
N LEU A 88 13.57 12.50 30.81
CA LEU A 88 13.83 12.17 32.21
C LEU A 88 13.23 13.21 33.17
N ALA A 89 13.40 14.50 32.89
CA ALA A 89 12.83 15.58 33.69
C ALA A 89 11.30 15.51 33.74
N LYS A 90 10.62 15.15 32.64
CA LYS A 90 9.15 14.97 32.62
C LYS A 90 8.70 13.85 33.55
N ALA A 91 9.46 12.76 33.65
CA ALA A 91 9.18 11.70 34.64
C ALA A 91 9.29 12.24 36.07
N TYR A 92 10.34 13.02 36.37
CA TYR A 92 10.49 13.62 37.70
C TYR A 92 9.46 14.68 38.02
N VAL A 93 8.90 15.41 37.04
CA VAL A 93 7.75 16.30 37.27
C VAL A 93 6.54 15.53 37.79
N ILE A 94 6.25 14.37 37.19
CA ILE A 94 5.15 13.49 37.60
C ILE A 94 5.38 13.00 39.03
N ILE A 95 6.56 12.43 39.29
CA ILE A 95 6.94 11.89 40.60
C ILE A 95 6.88 12.99 41.67
N SER A 96 7.43 14.18 41.38
CA SER A 96 7.43 15.31 42.29
C SER A 96 6.02 15.77 42.64
N LYS A 97 5.09 15.80 41.67
CA LYS A 97 3.69 16.19 41.90
C LYS A 97 2.96 15.19 42.79
N GLU A 98 3.13 13.90 42.53
CA GLU A 98 2.50 12.84 43.32
C GLU A 98 2.94 12.91 44.80
N HIS A 99 4.21 13.22 45.03
CA HIS A 99 4.78 13.38 46.37
C HIS A 99 4.63 14.80 46.94
N ASN A 100 3.73 15.62 46.37
CA ASN A 100 3.43 16.99 46.81
C ASN A 100 4.63 17.98 46.82
N ASN A 101 5.72 17.66 46.11
CA ASN A 101 6.85 18.56 45.89
C ASN A 101 6.59 19.46 44.66
N LEU A 102 5.61 20.35 44.81
CA LEU A 102 5.14 21.22 43.73
C LEU A 102 6.20 22.24 43.28
N HIS A 103 7.09 22.65 44.18
CA HIS A 103 8.19 23.57 43.86
C HIS A 103 9.17 22.94 42.87
N LEU A 104 9.67 21.74 43.17
CA LEU A 104 10.59 21.04 42.26
C LEU A 104 9.91 20.70 40.93
N ALA A 105 8.64 20.29 40.97
CA ALA A 105 7.85 20.07 39.76
C ALA A 105 7.75 21.33 38.89
N TRP A 106 7.61 22.51 39.50
CA TRP A 106 7.58 23.79 38.80
C TRP A 106 8.94 24.17 38.21
N GLU A 107 10.03 24.01 38.97
CA GLU A 107 11.41 24.26 38.49
C GLU A 107 11.73 23.39 37.27
N LEU A 108 11.45 22.09 37.36
CA LEU A 108 11.61 21.14 36.25
C LEU A 108 10.74 21.53 35.05
N SER A 109 9.46 21.85 35.27
CA SER A 109 8.53 22.26 34.19
C SER A 109 9.00 23.54 33.49
N SER A 110 9.58 24.48 34.23
CA SER A 110 10.12 25.72 33.68
C SER A 110 11.30 25.43 32.73
N ARG A 111 12.25 24.59 33.16
CA ARG A 111 13.40 24.21 32.33
C ARG A 111 13.03 23.33 31.15
N ILE A 112 12.03 22.47 31.28
CA ILE A 112 11.44 21.72 30.16
C ILE A 112 10.92 22.69 29.08
N ARG A 113 10.21 23.76 29.46
CA ARG A 113 9.73 24.77 28.50
C ARG A 113 10.88 25.49 27.78
N SER A 114 11.95 25.85 28.49
CA SER A 114 13.15 26.43 27.88
C SER A 114 13.78 25.48 26.86
N CYS A 115 13.89 24.19 27.21
CA CYS A 115 14.39 23.14 26.31
C CYS A 115 13.51 22.98 25.06
N GLN A 116 12.18 22.95 25.23
CA GLN A 116 11.23 22.84 24.11
C GLN A 116 11.33 24.04 23.17
N LEU A 117 11.49 25.25 23.71
CA LEU A 117 11.66 26.45 22.91
C LEU A 117 12.95 26.41 22.07
N LEU A 118 14.07 25.93 22.65
CA LEU A 118 15.32 25.80 21.91
C LEU A 118 15.21 24.76 20.79
N LEU A 119 14.66 23.59 21.09
CA LEU A 119 14.41 22.55 20.08
C LEU A 119 13.50 23.05 18.95
N SER A 120 12.45 23.81 19.29
CA SER A 120 11.56 24.41 18.29
C SER A 120 12.27 25.45 17.42
N LYS A 121 13.14 26.29 18.00
CA LYS A 121 13.91 27.28 17.24
C LYS A 121 14.90 26.61 16.28
N ALA A 122 15.58 25.56 16.74
CA ALA A 122 16.48 24.78 15.90
C ALA A 122 15.74 24.13 14.72
N ALA A 123 14.56 23.54 14.98
CA ALA A 123 13.73 22.94 13.94
C ALA A 123 13.25 23.97 12.88
N MET A 124 13.05 25.24 13.26
CA MET A 124 12.66 26.30 12.32
C MET A 124 13.83 26.89 11.52
N ARG A 125 15.05 26.84 12.07
CA ARG A 125 16.26 27.42 11.45
C ARG A 125 17.02 26.44 10.56
N ASP A 126 16.72 25.14 10.69
CA ASP A 126 17.43 24.05 10.01
C ASP A 126 18.94 24.00 10.30
N GLU A 127 19.36 24.67 11.38
CA GLU A 127 20.74 24.74 11.88
C GLU A 127 20.90 23.88 13.15
N PRO A 128 22.06 23.23 13.36
CA PRO A 128 22.32 22.45 14.56
C PRO A 128 22.42 23.33 15.81
N ILE A 129 21.89 22.82 16.92
CA ILE A 129 22.01 23.48 18.23
C ILE A 129 23.49 23.58 18.61
N SER A 130 23.94 24.79 18.92
CA SER A 130 25.32 25.04 19.36
C SER A 130 25.53 24.65 20.83
N LEU A 131 26.80 24.44 21.20
CA LEU A 131 27.15 24.16 22.60
C LEU A 131 26.74 25.32 23.53
N GLU A 132 26.94 26.57 23.10
CA GLU A 132 26.63 27.77 23.88
C GLU A 132 25.13 27.88 24.20
N GLU A 133 24.27 27.46 23.27
CA GLU A 133 22.82 27.42 23.47
C GLU A 133 22.39 26.24 24.36
N ALA A 134 23.01 25.07 24.21
CA ALA A 134 22.62 23.85 24.90
C ALA A 134 23.14 23.77 26.34
N GLU A 135 24.39 24.15 26.59
CA GLU A 135 25.07 24.01 27.87
C GLU A 135 24.28 24.54 29.07
N PRO A 136 23.73 25.78 29.07
CA PRO A 136 23.04 26.31 30.24
C PRO A 136 21.76 25.52 30.58
N ILE A 137 21.07 25.02 29.56
CA ILE A 137 19.85 24.21 29.73
C ILE A 137 20.22 22.82 30.25
N ILE A 138 21.24 22.18 29.66
CA ILE A 138 21.71 20.85 30.09
C ILE A 138 22.18 20.89 31.55
N LYS A 139 23.02 21.85 31.92
CA LYS A 139 23.50 22.00 33.31
C LYS A 139 22.35 22.20 34.29
N SER A 140 21.41 23.09 33.98
CA SER A 140 20.28 23.37 34.86
C SER A 140 19.35 22.16 35.02
N LEU A 141 19.02 21.47 33.92
CA LEU A 141 18.20 20.24 33.98
C LEU A 141 18.90 19.14 34.76
N SER A 142 20.19 18.92 34.54
CA SER A 142 20.97 17.90 35.24
C SER A 142 21.00 18.15 36.75
N SER A 143 21.18 19.41 37.16
CA SER A 143 21.14 19.83 38.57
C SER A 143 19.77 19.56 39.21
N LEU A 144 18.67 19.90 38.52
CA LEU A 144 17.32 19.65 39.02
C LEU A 144 16.96 18.14 39.07
N ILE A 145 17.42 17.37 38.09
CA ILE A 145 17.24 15.91 38.06
C ILE A 145 17.99 15.27 39.22
N PHE A 146 19.22 15.70 39.49
CA PHE A 146 20.00 15.23 40.64
C PHE A 146 19.30 15.56 41.97
N LYS A 147 18.79 16.78 42.12
CA LYS A 147 17.98 17.19 43.29
C LYS A 147 16.72 16.33 43.45
N ALA A 148 16.10 15.91 42.35
CA ALA A 148 14.96 15.00 42.39
C ALA A 148 15.36 13.57 42.81
N GLN A 149 16.54 13.10 42.42
CA GLN A 149 17.06 11.79 42.84
C GLN A 149 17.33 11.73 44.35
N GLU A 150 17.81 12.83 44.94
CA GLU A 150 18.07 12.92 46.38
C GLU A 150 16.80 13.08 47.24
N ALA A 151 15.64 13.32 46.63
CA ALA A 151 14.39 13.53 47.35
C ALA A 151 13.79 12.26 47.99
N HIS A 152 14.45 11.09 47.85
CA HIS A 152 14.09 9.80 48.48
C HIS A 152 12.59 9.46 48.40
N TYR A 153 12.01 9.55 47.19
CA TYR A 153 10.62 9.20 46.94
C TYR A 153 10.28 7.75 47.33
N ASP A 154 9.04 7.51 47.75
CA ASP A 154 8.58 6.15 48.03
C ASP A 154 8.60 5.34 46.73
N ILE A 155 9.36 4.25 46.74
CA ILE A 155 9.61 3.44 45.54
C ILE A 155 8.32 2.77 45.06
N ALA A 156 7.47 2.31 45.98
CA ALA A 156 6.21 1.66 45.63
C ALA A 156 5.24 2.63 44.94
N THR A 157 5.09 3.84 45.51
CA THR A 157 4.28 4.92 44.95
C THR A 157 4.84 5.35 43.59
N THR A 158 6.15 5.55 43.50
CA THR A 158 6.84 5.91 42.25
C THR A 158 6.59 4.87 41.14
N ILE A 159 6.73 3.57 41.45
CA ILE A 159 6.47 2.49 40.49
C ILE A 159 5.00 2.49 40.03
N MET A 160 4.05 2.61 40.96
CA MET A 160 2.63 2.62 40.65
C MET A 160 2.22 3.82 39.79
N THR A 161 2.69 5.01 40.14
CA THR A 161 2.45 6.25 39.38
C THR A 161 3.05 6.18 38.00
N MET A 162 4.29 5.69 37.88
CA MET A 162 4.95 5.56 36.58
C MET A 162 4.25 4.52 35.70
N LYS A 163 3.80 3.39 36.26
CA LYS A 163 3.01 2.39 35.55
C LYS A 163 1.71 2.97 35.00
N SER A 164 0.96 3.70 35.83
CA SER A 164 -0.27 4.39 35.41
C SER A 164 -0.01 5.38 34.26
N HIS A 165 1.08 6.16 34.35
CA HIS A 165 1.47 7.09 33.29
C HIS A 165 1.89 6.39 31.99
N ILE A 166 2.59 5.27 32.08
CA ILE A 166 2.96 4.46 30.90
C ILE A 166 1.69 3.96 30.20
N GLN A 167 0.74 3.41 30.96
CA GLN A 167 -0.55 2.95 30.41
C GLN A 167 -1.32 4.09 29.73
N ALA A 168 -1.38 5.27 30.36
CA ALA A 168 -2.03 6.44 29.76
C ALA A 168 -1.31 6.95 28.50
N LEU A 169 0.02 6.85 28.42
CA LEU A 169 0.78 7.20 27.22
C LEU A 169 0.58 6.18 26.10
N GLU A 170 0.52 4.89 26.43
CA GLU A 170 0.24 3.81 25.49
C GLU A 170 -1.17 3.97 24.88
N GLU A 171 -2.17 4.29 25.71
CA GLU A 171 -3.53 4.55 25.25
C GLU A 171 -3.61 5.77 24.30
N ARG A 172 -2.89 6.86 24.62
CA ARG A 172 -2.80 8.02 23.73
C ARG A 172 -2.07 7.70 22.42
N ALA A 173 -0.99 6.93 22.48
CA ALA A 173 -0.26 6.51 21.29
C ALA A 173 -1.13 5.63 20.39
N ASN A 174 -1.89 4.70 20.98
CA ASN A 174 -2.84 3.87 20.26
C ASN A 174 -3.95 4.73 19.62
N THR A 175 -4.53 5.66 20.38
CA THR A 175 -5.56 6.59 19.87
C THR A 175 -5.02 7.43 18.70
N ALA A 176 -3.81 7.98 18.82
CA ALA A 176 -3.17 8.74 17.76
C ALA A 176 -2.87 7.88 16.51
N THR A 177 -2.49 6.62 16.71
CA THR A 177 -2.25 5.66 15.62
C THR A 177 -3.54 5.33 14.87
N ILE A 178 -4.64 5.11 15.61
CA ILE A 178 -5.97 4.89 15.05
C ILE A 178 -6.42 6.14 14.26
N GLN A 179 -6.30 7.33 14.85
CA GLN A 179 -6.64 8.59 14.17
C GLN A 179 -5.80 8.81 12.90
N GLY A 180 -4.49 8.57 12.96
CA GLY A 180 -3.61 8.66 11.81
C GLY A 180 -4.01 7.71 10.69
N THR A 181 -4.44 6.49 11.02
CA THR A 181 -4.95 5.51 10.06
C THR A 181 -6.23 5.99 9.39
N VAL A 182 -7.19 6.51 10.18
CA VAL A 182 -8.45 7.09 9.67
C VAL A 182 -8.18 8.26 8.72
N PHE A 183 -7.33 9.22 9.12
CA PHE A 183 -7.00 10.37 8.26
C PHE A 183 -6.26 9.94 6.99
N GLY A 184 -5.35 8.97 7.10
CA GLY A 184 -4.67 8.41 5.93
C GLY A 184 -5.65 7.78 4.94
N GLN A 185 -6.67 7.09 5.44
CA GLN A 185 -7.72 6.51 4.61
C GLN A 185 -8.61 7.56 3.95
N LEU A 186 -9.09 8.55 4.70
CA LEU A 186 -9.87 9.66 4.14
C LEU A 186 -9.08 10.40 3.04
N ALA A 187 -7.78 10.61 3.24
CA ALA A 187 -6.91 11.19 2.23
C ALA A 187 -6.76 10.28 0.99
N ALA A 188 -6.72 8.96 1.17
CA ALA A 188 -6.64 7.98 0.09
C ALA A 188 -7.92 7.87 -0.77
N GLU A 189 -9.06 8.17 -0.16
CA GLU A 189 -10.38 8.14 -0.80
C GLU A 189 -10.79 9.50 -1.38
N SER A 190 -10.17 10.59 -0.90
CA SER A 190 -10.45 11.92 -1.41
C SER A 190 -10.06 12.06 -2.89
N ILE A 191 -10.94 12.67 -3.68
CA ILE A 191 -10.63 13.08 -5.05
C ILE A 191 -9.90 14.43 -4.98
N PRO A 192 -8.66 14.53 -5.49
CA PRO A 192 -7.96 15.81 -5.58
C PRO A 192 -8.76 16.86 -6.37
N LYS A 193 -8.75 18.11 -5.90
CA LYS A 193 -9.52 19.22 -6.50
C LYS A 193 -9.22 19.43 -7.99
N ASN A 194 -7.96 19.27 -8.38
CA ASN A 194 -7.54 19.36 -9.77
C ASN A 194 -8.18 18.25 -10.63
N LEU A 195 -8.32 17.02 -10.13
CA LEU A 195 -9.02 15.95 -10.86
C LEU A 195 -10.52 16.26 -11.00
N GLU A 196 -11.13 16.82 -9.96
CA GLU A 196 -12.55 17.18 -10.03
C GLU A 196 -12.80 18.34 -11.00
N CYS A 197 -11.92 19.34 -11.05
CA CYS A 197 -11.94 20.39 -12.06
C CYS A 197 -11.91 19.83 -13.50
N ILE A 198 -11.05 18.85 -13.77
CA ILE A 198 -10.94 18.21 -15.08
C ILE A 198 -12.24 17.51 -15.45
N ASN A 199 -12.80 16.72 -14.53
CA ASN A 199 -14.06 16.01 -14.74
C ASN A 199 -15.20 16.97 -15.08
N ILE A 200 -15.35 18.06 -14.31
CA ILE A 200 -16.41 19.04 -14.53
C ILE A 200 -16.29 19.70 -15.90
N LYS A 201 -15.08 20.12 -16.30
CA LYS A 201 -14.84 20.74 -17.61
C LYS A 201 -15.13 19.79 -18.76
N LEU A 202 -14.63 18.56 -18.69
CA LEU A 202 -14.87 17.55 -19.73
C LEU A 202 -16.36 17.17 -19.83
N THR A 203 -17.07 17.06 -18.71
CA THR A 203 -18.52 16.82 -18.72
C THR A 203 -19.27 18.00 -19.36
N ALA A 204 -18.86 19.25 -19.07
CA ALA A 204 -19.47 20.41 -19.72
C ALA A 204 -19.27 20.37 -21.24
N ASP A 205 -18.06 20.06 -21.70
CA ASP A 205 -17.74 19.92 -23.13
C ASP A 205 -18.53 18.78 -23.79
N TRP A 206 -18.67 17.64 -23.12
CA TRP A 206 -19.49 16.52 -23.58
C TRP A 206 -20.96 16.93 -23.79
N LEU A 207 -21.53 17.68 -22.85
CA LEU A 207 -22.93 18.11 -22.91
C LEU A 207 -23.16 19.19 -23.98
N GLN A 208 -22.16 20.02 -24.26
CA GLN A 208 -22.28 21.13 -25.21
C GLN A 208 -21.95 20.71 -26.65
N ASN A 209 -21.10 19.70 -26.85
CA ASN A 209 -20.60 19.32 -28.17
C ASN A 209 -21.33 18.12 -28.78
N LYS A 210 -22.38 18.39 -29.57
CA LYS A 210 -23.14 17.36 -30.29
C LYS A 210 -22.30 16.51 -31.25
N SER A 211 -21.21 17.07 -31.81
CA SER A 211 -20.33 16.30 -32.70
C SER A 211 -19.62 15.17 -31.95
N LEU A 212 -19.26 15.38 -30.68
CA LEU A 212 -18.65 14.33 -29.87
C LEU A 212 -19.64 13.20 -29.59
N GLN A 213 -20.90 13.54 -29.34
CA GLN A 213 -21.95 12.54 -29.10
C GLN A 213 -22.19 11.66 -30.34
N LEU A 214 -22.27 12.27 -31.53
CA LEU A 214 -22.38 11.53 -32.80
C LEU A 214 -21.18 10.60 -33.04
N LEU A 215 -19.95 11.09 -32.79
CA LEU A 215 -18.75 10.26 -32.89
C LEU A 215 -18.75 9.09 -31.90
N ALA A 216 -19.29 9.29 -30.69
CA ALA A 216 -19.43 8.23 -29.70
C ALA A 216 -20.39 7.13 -30.20
N ASP A 217 -21.54 7.53 -30.76
CA ASP A 217 -22.55 6.62 -31.31
C ASP A 217 -22.01 5.81 -32.51
N GLU A 218 -21.20 6.44 -33.37
CA GLU A 218 -20.50 5.76 -34.47
C GLU A 218 -19.52 4.70 -33.95
N ARG A 219 -18.73 5.04 -32.91
CA ARG A 219 -17.75 4.10 -32.33
C ARG A 219 -18.40 2.95 -31.56
N LYS A 220 -19.58 3.16 -30.95
CA LYS A 220 -20.32 2.14 -30.18
C LYS A 220 -20.66 0.90 -31.00
N ASN A 221 -20.81 1.05 -32.31
CA ASN A 221 -21.16 -0.05 -33.23
C ASN A 221 -19.97 -0.57 -34.04
N SER A 222 -18.73 -0.25 -33.64
CA SER A 222 -17.55 -0.70 -34.37
C SER A 222 -17.43 -2.24 -34.31
N PRO A 223 -17.25 -2.94 -35.45
CA PRO A 223 -17.07 -4.39 -35.46
C PRO A 223 -15.79 -4.83 -34.73
N ARG A 224 -14.84 -3.91 -34.55
CA ARG A 224 -13.59 -4.14 -33.81
C ARG A 224 -13.82 -4.43 -32.33
N LEU A 225 -14.96 -4.04 -31.77
CA LEU A 225 -15.28 -4.26 -30.36
C LEU A 225 -15.57 -5.74 -30.04
N VAL A 226 -15.81 -6.56 -31.06
CA VAL A 226 -16.14 -7.99 -30.92
C VAL A 226 -15.24 -8.90 -31.76
N ASP A 227 -14.20 -8.35 -32.38
CA ASP A 227 -13.29 -9.08 -33.26
C ASP A 227 -12.20 -9.80 -32.45
N ASN A 228 -12.37 -11.11 -32.23
CA ASN A 228 -11.42 -11.95 -31.49
C ASN A 228 -10.01 -12.04 -32.11
N ASN A 229 -9.76 -11.46 -33.29
CA ASN A 229 -8.40 -11.31 -33.84
C ASN A 229 -7.65 -10.08 -33.27
N LEU A 230 -8.32 -9.24 -32.48
CA LEU A 230 -7.75 -8.10 -31.79
C LEU A 230 -7.49 -8.41 -30.31
N TYR A 231 -6.71 -7.54 -29.66
CA TYR A 231 -6.32 -7.71 -28.26
C TYR A 231 -7.18 -6.85 -27.35
N HIS A 232 -8.08 -7.52 -26.61
CA HIS A 232 -9.11 -6.87 -25.80
C HIS A 232 -8.68 -6.69 -24.35
N PHE A 233 -8.71 -5.45 -23.88
CA PHE A 233 -8.39 -5.06 -22.51
C PHE A 233 -9.62 -4.52 -21.81
N CYS A 234 -9.88 -4.95 -20.57
CA CYS A 234 -11.00 -4.46 -19.76
C CYS A 234 -10.49 -3.61 -18.59
N ILE A 235 -11.07 -2.42 -18.39
CA ILE A 235 -10.74 -1.51 -17.29
C ILE A 235 -12.04 -0.98 -16.68
N PHE A 236 -12.27 -1.19 -15.39
CA PHE A 236 -13.49 -0.75 -14.71
C PHE A 236 -13.14 0.26 -13.62
N SER A 237 -13.49 1.54 -13.81
CA SER A 237 -13.11 2.62 -12.91
C SER A 237 -13.91 3.89 -13.17
N ASP A 238 -13.96 4.76 -12.17
CA ASP A 238 -14.49 6.12 -12.22
C ASP A 238 -13.39 7.20 -12.19
N ASN A 239 -12.12 6.81 -12.25
CA ASN A 239 -10.97 7.70 -12.21
C ASN A 239 -10.37 7.93 -13.60
N LEU A 240 -10.75 9.05 -14.22
CA LEU A 240 -10.37 9.40 -15.58
C LEU A 240 -8.85 9.43 -15.82
N LEU A 241 -8.06 10.08 -14.94
CA LEU A 241 -6.62 10.14 -15.14
C LEU A 241 -5.94 8.79 -14.92
N ALA A 242 -6.42 8.01 -13.96
CA ALA A 242 -5.88 6.68 -13.70
C ALA A 242 -6.08 5.76 -14.92
N VAL A 243 -7.32 5.67 -15.44
CA VAL A 243 -7.63 4.92 -16.67
C VAL A 243 -6.83 5.46 -17.87
N SER A 244 -6.73 6.78 -18.02
CA SER A 244 -5.93 7.37 -19.10
C SER A 244 -4.46 6.95 -19.03
N VAL A 245 -3.87 6.82 -17.84
CA VAL A 245 -2.49 6.36 -17.70
C VAL A 245 -2.37 4.88 -18.01
N VAL A 246 -3.32 4.03 -17.61
CA VAL A 246 -3.33 2.61 -17.99
C VAL A 246 -3.36 2.46 -19.51
N VAL A 247 -4.30 3.13 -20.19
CA VAL A 247 -4.40 3.10 -21.66
C VAL A 247 -3.13 3.67 -22.31
N ASN A 248 -2.68 4.86 -21.89
CA ASN A 248 -1.52 5.51 -22.49
C ASN A 248 -0.22 4.71 -22.28
N SER A 249 -0.02 4.13 -21.10
CA SER A 249 1.15 3.29 -20.81
C SER A 249 1.13 1.98 -21.59
N THR A 250 -0.04 1.36 -21.75
CA THR A 250 -0.21 0.14 -22.56
C THR A 250 0.09 0.43 -24.04
N VAL A 251 -0.54 1.48 -24.59
CA VAL A 251 -0.35 1.90 -25.98
C VAL A 251 1.07 2.37 -26.27
N SER A 252 1.70 3.06 -25.31
CA SER A 252 3.04 3.60 -25.51
C SER A 252 4.12 2.51 -25.57
N ASN A 253 3.91 1.39 -24.87
CA ASN A 253 4.84 0.26 -24.80
C ASN A 253 4.47 -0.92 -25.70
N ALA A 254 3.39 -0.83 -26.48
CA ALA A 254 2.99 -1.87 -27.42
C ALA A 254 3.67 -1.73 -28.78
N GLU A 255 4.04 -2.85 -29.40
CA GLU A 255 4.61 -2.87 -30.75
C GLU A 255 3.54 -2.55 -31.82
N HIS A 256 2.30 -2.98 -31.59
CA HIS A 256 1.18 -2.86 -32.52
C HIS A 256 -0.05 -2.18 -31.88
N PRO A 257 0.02 -0.88 -31.53
CA PRO A 257 -1.04 -0.19 -30.79
C PRO A 257 -2.40 -0.18 -31.48
N LYS A 258 -2.43 -0.25 -32.82
CA LYS A 258 -3.67 -0.31 -33.61
C LYS A 258 -4.43 -1.64 -33.47
N GLN A 259 -3.83 -2.68 -32.90
CA GLN A 259 -4.50 -3.96 -32.64
C GLN A 259 -5.13 -4.02 -31.24
N LEU A 260 -4.91 -3.00 -30.41
CA LEU A 260 -5.43 -2.95 -29.04
C LEU A 260 -6.85 -2.38 -29.04
N VAL A 261 -7.72 -3.02 -28.27
CA VAL A 261 -9.10 -2.59 -28.01
C VAL A 261 -9.29 -2.48 -26.50
N PHE A 262 -9.59 -1.30 -26.01
CA PHE A 262 -9.86 -1.05 -24.60
C PHE A 262 -11.35 -0.90 -24.38
N HIS A 263 -11.89 -1.68 -23.46
CA HIS A 263 -13.24 -1.55 -22.96
C HIS A 263 -13.21 -0.98 -21.56
N VAL A 264 -13.64 0.28 -21.45
CA VAL A 264 -13.70 1.04 -20.21
C VAL A 264 -15.15 1.06 -19.73
N VAL A 265 -15.41 0.61 -18.49
CA VAL A 265 -16.73 0.76 -17.87
C VAL A 265 -16.63 1.71 -16.69
N THR A 266 -17.53 2.70 -16.65
CA THR A 266 -17.60 3.74 -15.62
C THR A 266 -19.04 3.97 -15.16
N ASN A 267 -19.22 4.80 -14.12
CA ASN A 267 -20.53 5.25 -13.66
C ASN A 267 -21.09 6.41 -14.50
N GLY A 268 -22.38 6.69 -14.39
CA GLY A 268 -23.06 7.75 -15.16
C GLY A 268 -22.50 9.15 -14.88
N VAL A 269 -22.01 9.40 -13.66
CA VAL A 269 -21.41 10.67 -13.26
C VAL A 269 -20.13 10.97 -14.05
N LYS A 270 -19.29 9.96 -14.28
CA LYS A 270 -17.99 10.12 -14.95
C LYS A 270 -18.02 9.77 -16.43
N TYR A 271 -19.12 9.17 -16.91
CA TYR A 271 -19.31 8.74 -18.30
C TYR A 271 -19.04 9.85 -19.32
N GLY A 272 -19.68 11.02 -19.16
CA GLY A 272 -19.50 12.14 -20.09
C GLY A 272 -18.06 12.65 -20.15
N ALA A 273 -17.41 12.79 -19.00
CA ALA A 273 -16.01 13.22 -18.93
C ALA A 273 -15.07 12.23 -19.62
N MET A 274 -15.25 10.92 -19.38
CA MET A 274 -14.45 9.87 -20.02
C MET A 274 -14.68 9.80 -21.52
N GLN A 275 -15.94 9.91 -21.99
CA GLN A 275 -16.26 9.99 -23.41
C GLN A 275 -15.52 11.16 -24.07
N ALA A 276 -15.65 12.38 -23.52
CA ALA A 276 -14.97 13.54 -24.05
C ALA A 276 -13.44 13.36 -24.09
N TRP A 277 -12.84 12.81 -23.03
CA TRP A 277 -11.39 12.58 -22.98
C TRP A 277 -10.91 11.60 -24.06
N PHE A 278 -11.52 10.41 -24.16
CA PHE A 278 -11.06 9.36 -25.08
C PHE A 278 -11.43 9.61 -26.54
N LEU A 279 -12.42 10.47 -26.82
CA LEU A 279 -12.75 10.90 -28.18
C LEU A 279 -11.86 12.04 -28.68
N THR A 280 -11.38 12.91 -27.78
CA THR A 280 -10.57 14.10 -28.14
C THR A 280 -9.07 13.84 -28.14
N ASN A 281 -8.61 12.76 -27.50
CA ASN A 281 -7.20 12.38 -27.46
C ASN A 281 -6.91 11.23 -28.43
N ASP A 282 -5.72 11.25 -29.03
CA ASP A 282 -5.22 10.14 -29.83
C ASP A 282 -4.38 9.18 -28.97
N PHE A 283 -4.65 7.89 -29.15
CA PHE A 283 -3.94 6.80 -28.48
C PHE A 283 -3.29 5.90 -29.53
N LYS A 284 -2.53 6.51 -30.45
CA LYS A 284 -1.80 5.84 -31.56
C LYS A 284 -2.69 4.91 -32.39
N GLY A 285 -3.98 5.27 -32.55
CA GLY A 285 -4.97 4.48 -33.28
C GLY A 285 -5.52 3.24 -32.55
N ALA A 286 -5.27 3.07 -31.25
CA ALA A 286 -5.97 2.06 -30.45
C ALA A 286 -7.49 2.34 -30.40
N THR A 287 -8.30 1.28 -30.35
CA THR A 287 -9.76 1.41 -30.22
C THR A 287 -10.13 1.51 -28.75
N ILE A 288 -10.94 2.48 -28.37
CA ILE A 288 -11.36 2.69 -26.97
C ILE A 288 -12.87 2.86 -26.94
N GLU A 289 -13.53 2.01 -26.18
CA GLU A 289 -14.95 2.05 -25.88
C GLU A 289 -15.15 2.47 -24.42
N VAL A 290 -16.08 3.38 -24.19
CA VAL A 290 -16.51 3.77 -22.84
C VAL A 290 -17.98 3.39 -22.70
N GLN A 291 -18.31 2.57 -21.70
CA GLN A 291 -19.68 2.16 -21.39
C GLN A 291 -20.09 2.70 -20.01
N ASN A 292 -21.38 3.03 -19.87
CA ASN A 292 -21.98 3.39 -18.59
C ASN A 292 -22.60 2.15 -17.94
N ILE A 293 -22.21 1.86 -16.69
CA ILE A 293 -22.76 0.75 -15.90
C ILE A 293 -24.28 0.82 -15.75
N GLU A 294 -24.87 2.01 -15.75
CA GLU A 294 -26.32 2.20 -15.61
C GLU A 294 -27.10 1.71 -16.84
N GLU A 295 -26.43 1.53 -17.99
CA GLU A 295 -27.02 0.93 -19.20
C GLU A 295 -27.13 -0.60 -19.11
N PHE A 296 -26.51 -1.24 -18.10
CA PHE A 296 -26.55 -2.69 -17.92
C PHE A 296 -27.86 -3.13 -17.26
N THR A 297 -28.91 -3.27 -18.07
CA THR A 297 -30.26 -3.67 -17.60
C THR A 297 -30.30 -5.03 -16.89
N TRP A 298 -29.37 -5.93 -17.22
CA TRP A 298 -29.21 -7.24 -16.57
C TRP A 298 -28.58 -7.14 -15.17
N LEU A 299 -27.83 -6.07 -14.86
CA LEU A 299 -27.15 -5.88 -13.58
C LEU A 299 -28.11 -5.27 -12.55
N ASN A 300 -29.03 -6.08 -12.05
CA ASN A 300 -30.03 -5.68 -11.06
C ASN A 300 -30.00 -6.61 -9.83
N ALA A 301 -30.74 -6.24 -8.78
CA ALA A 301 -30.78 -6.96 -7.51
C ALA A 301 -31.32 -8.40 -7.61
N SER A 302 -32.08 -8.70 -8.66
CA SER A 302 -32.60 -10.05 -8.92
C SER A 302 -31.53 -10.98 -9.50
N TYR A 303 -30.57 -10.42 -10.24
CA TYR A 303 -29.49 -11.19 -10.86
C TYR A 303 -28.20 -11.20 -10.03
N SER A 304 -27.80 -10.05 -9.47
CA SER A 304 -26.52 -9.87 -8.79
C SER A 304 -26.70 -9.75 -7.26
N PRO A 305 -26.15 -10.70 -6.48
CA PRO A 305 -26.09 -10.59 -5.02
C PRO A 305 -25.30 -9.35 -4.56
N ALA A 306 -24.31 -8.91 -5.34
CA ALA A 306 -23.55 -7.70 -5.03
C ALA A 306 -24.49 -6.47 -5.07
N VAL A 307 -25.26 -6.29 -6.14
CA VAL A 307 -26.25 -5.20 -6.23
C VAL A 307 -27.27 -5.28 -5.10
N LYS A 308 -27.75 -6.49 -4.78
CA LYS A 308 -28.68 -6.71 -3.68
C LYS A 308 -28.11 -6.24 -2.34
N GLN A 309 -26.86 -6.58 -2.03
CA GLN A 309 -26.16 -6.13 -0.81
C GLN A 309 -25.93 -4.61 -0.79
N LEU A 310 -25.73 -3.98 -1.94
CA LEU A 310 -25.59 -2.51 -2.03
C LEU A 310 -26.88 -1.76 -1.74
N LEU A 311 -28.03 -2.33 -2.11
CA LEU A 311 -29.34 -1.74 -1.87
C LEU A 311 -29.85 -1.99 -0.45
N ASP A 312 -29.32 -2.99 0.25
CA ASP A 312 -29.68 -3.32 1.62
C ASP A 312 -29.24 -2.24 2.62
N SER A 313 -30.17 -1.77 3.45
CA SER A 313 -29.93 -0.66 4.38
C SER A 313 -28.94 -1.01 5.48
N ASP A 314 -28.95 -2.26 5.96
CA ASP A 314 -28.07 -2.70 7.05
C ASP A 314 -26.63 -2.86 6.56
N SER A 315 -26.47 -3.36 5.33
CA SER A 315 -25.19 -3.38 4.61
C SER A 315 -24.63 -1.97 4.40
N ARG A 316 -25.47 -1.00 3.97
CA ARG A 316 -25.06 0.40 3.83
C ARG A 316 -24.63 1.02 5.17
N LYS A 317 -25.35 0.78 6.26
CA LYS A 317 -24.97 1.29 7.59
C LYS A 317 -23.61 0.78 8.04
N TYR A 318 -23.34 -0.52 7.89
CA TYR A 318 -22.04 -1.10 8.25
C TYR A 318 -20.86 -0.43 7.53
N TYR A 319 -21.08 -0.05 6.28
CA TYR A 319 -20.06 0.54 5.43
C TYR A 319 -19.91 2.06 5.56
N PHE A 320 -21.01 2.78 5.76
CA PHE A 320 -21.06 4.25 5.70
C PHE A 320 -21.27 4.93 7.07
N GLU A 321 -21.73 4.21 8.10
CA GLU A 321 -21.86 4.79 9.44
C GLU A 321 -20.56 4.64 10.23
N SER A 322 -19.91 5.77 10.46
CA SER A 322 -18.88 5.95 11.47
C SER A 322 -19.50 5.73 12.85
N SER A 323 -19.55 4.48 13.31
CA SER A 323 -19.92 4.21 14.70
C SER A 323 -18.79 4.73 15.59
N GLN A 324 -19.02 5.91 16.18
CA GLN A 324 -18.17 6.53 17.20
C GLN A 324 -17.97 5.63 18.46
N ASP A 325 -18.63 4.47 18.52
CA ASP A 325 -18.77 3.64 19.72
C ASP A 325 -18.21 2.20 19.60
N SER A 326 -17.45 1.85 18.55
CA SER A 326 -16.83 0.51 18.48
C SER A 326 -15.36 0.52 18.91
N THR A 327 -15.14 0.43 20.21
CA THR A 327 -13.86 0.02 20.81
C THR A 327 -13.49 -1.37 20.29
N GLY A 328 -12.71 -1.44 19.20
CA GLY A 328 -12.10 -2.69 18.71
C GLY A 328 -12.23 -3.02 17.22
N ARG A 329 -12.78 -2.14 16.36
CA ARG A 329 -12.80 -2.38 14.89
C ARG A 329 -11.68 -1.62 14.19
N ASP A 330 -10.89 -2.32 13.34
CA ASP A 330 -9.78 -1.73 12.57
C ASP A 330 -10.34 -0.66 11.60
N PRO A 331 -9.88 0.60 11.65
CA PRO A 331 -10.31 1.65 10.74
C PRO A 331 -10.23 1.29 9.26
N LYS A 332 -9.31 0.38 8.87
CA LYS A 332 -9.17 -0.16 7.51
C LYS A 332 -10.47 -0.77 6.96
N PHE A 333 -11.45 -1.02 7.80
CA PHE A 333 -12.72 -1.63 7.44
C PHE A 333 -13.75 -0.67 6.79
N HIS A 334 -13.41 0.61 6.59
CA HIS A 334 -14.35 1.63 6.08
C HIS A 334 -14.08 2.11 4.64
N ASN A 335 -13.56 1.25 3.73
CA ASN A 335 -13.21 1.72 2.38
C ASN A 335 -14.39 1.62 1.39
N PRO A 336 -14.94 2.75 0.88
CA PRO A 336 -16.04 2.77 -0.09
C PRO A 336 -15.71 2.06 -1.40
N LYS A 337 -14.41 1.90 -1.73
CA LYS A 337 -14.00 1.12 -2.92
C LYS A 337 -14.42 -0.35 -2.82
N HIS A 338 -14.57 -0.92 -1.63
CA HIS A 338 -15.06 -2.30 -1.47
C HIS A 338 -16.55 -2.46 -1.77
N ILE A 339 -17.25 -1.35 -2.00
CA ILE A 339 -18.69 -1.23 -2.26
C ILE A 339 -18.93 -0.73 -3.68
N SER A 340 -17.88 -0.21 -4.34
CA SER A 340 -18.00 0.26 -5.72
C SER A 340 -18.43 -0.90 -6.61
N LEU A 341 -19.63 -0.80 -7.18
CA LEU A 341 -20.18 -1.80 -8.09
C LEU A 341 -19.24 -2.03 -9.28
N LEU A 342 -18.47 -1.01 -9.69
CA LEU A 342 -17.42 -1.11 -10.71
C LEU A 342 -16.36 -2.16 -10.36
N ASN A 343 -15.99 -2.30 -9.09
CA ASN A 343 -15.05 -3.34 -8.66
C ASN A 343 -15.65 -4.75 -8.74
N HIS A 344 -16.97 -4.89 -8.65
CA HIS A 344 -17.64 -6.18 -8.79
C HIS A 344 -17.84 -6.57 -10.26
N LEU A 345 -17.79 -5.62 -11.21
CA LEU A 345 -17.90 -5.91 -12.65
C LEU A 345 -16.82 -6.87 -13.16
N ARG A 346 -15.68 -6.98 -12.47
CA ARG A 346 -14.63 -7.96 -12.80
C ARG A 346 -15.13 -9.40 -12.78
N PHE A 347 -16.24 -9.69 -12.10
CA PHE A 347 -16.87 -11.01 -12.06
C PHE A 347 -17.95 -11.21 -13.13
N TYR A 348 -18.24 -10.18 -13.93
CA TYR A 348 -19.29 -10.17 -14.93
C TYR A 348 -18.76 -9.95 -16.36
N VAL A 349 -17.46 -10.16 -16.57
CA VAL A 349 -16.82 -9.93 -17.87
C VAL A 349 -17.49 -10.73 -18.99
N PRO A 350 -17.86 -12.02 -18.83
CA PRO A 350 -18.60 -12.75 -19.87
C PRO A 350 -20.00 -12.21 -20.16
N GLU A 351 -20.67 -11.62 -19.16
CA GLU A 351 -21.99 -11.00 -19.30
C GLU A 351 -21.90 -9.66 -20.03
N ILE A 352 -20.83 -8.90 -19.80
CA ILE A 352 -20.56 -7.63 -20.50
C ILE A 352 -20.10 -7.92 -21.94
N TYR A 353 -19.23 -8.91 -22.14
CA TYR A 353 -18.62 -9.25 -23.44
C TYR A 353 -18.86 -10.71 -23.84
N PRO A 354 -20.11 -11.10 -24.18
CA PRO A 354 -20.46 -12.49 -24.46
C PRO A 354 -19.82 -13.07 -25.73
N GLN A 355 -19.42 -12.21 -26.67
CA GLN A 355 -18.83 -12.61 -27.96
C GLN A 355 -17.30 -12.76 -27.91
N LEU A 356 -16.66 -12.25 -26.87
CA LEU A 356 -15.21 -12.34 -26.72
C LEU A 356 -14.80 -13.70 -26.12
N GLU A 357 -13.64 -14.17 -26.55
CA GLU A 357 -13.06 -15.44 -26.14
C GLU A 357 -11.99 -15.26 -25.05
N LYS A 358 -11.16 -14.23 -25.16
CA LYS A 358 -10.08 -13.94 -24.21
C LYS A 358 -9.89 -12.45 -24.02
N VAL A 359 -9.65 -12.02 -22.78
CA VAL A 359 -9.37 -10.61 -22.45
C VAL A 359 -8.24 -10.48 -21.43
N VAL A 360 -7.60 -9.32 -21.38
CA VAL A 360 -6.71 -8.93 -20.29
C VAL A 360 -7.40 -7.86 -19.44
N PHE A 361 -7.61 -8.14 -18.17
CA PHE A 361 -8.15 -7.18 -17.21
C PHE A 361 -7.01 -6.37 -16.59
N LEU A 362 -7.18 -5.05 -16.52
CA LEU A 362 -6.26 -4.11 -15.88
C LEU A 362 -7.02 -3.26 -14.85
N ASP A 363 -6.54 -3.21 -13.60
CA ASP A 363 -7.06 -2.22 -12.63
C ASP A 363 -6.57 -0.80 -13.03
N ASP A 364 -7.24 0.24 -12.56
CA ASP A 364 -6.93 1.64 -12.90
C ASP A 364 -5.63 2.17 -12.28
N ASP A 365 -5.12 1.48 -11.26
CA ASP A 365 -3.94 1.82 -10.49
C ASP A 365 -2.70 1.05 -10.92
N VAL A 366 -2.63 0.65 -12.19
CA VAL A 366 -1.45 0.02 -12.80
C VAL A 366 -0.75 0.93 -13.79
N VAL A 367 0.52 0.63 -14.06
CA VAL A 367 1.30 1.20 -15.16
C VAL A 367 1.92 0.04 -15.94
N VAL A 368 1.70 0.05 -17.25
CA VAL A 368 2.29 -0.93 -18.17
C VAL A 368 3.64 -0.41 -18.67
N GLN A 369 4.67 -1.23 -18.55
CA GLN A 369 6.05 -0.91 -18.94
C GLN A 369 6.54 -1.74 -20.13
N LYS A 370 5.83 -2.79 -20.52
CA LYS A 370 6.19 -3.72 -21.61
C LYS A 370 4.97 -4.14 -22.40
N ASP A 371 5.19 -4.66 -23.60
CA ASP A 371 4.11 -5.18 -24.43
C ASP A 371 3.36 -6.33 -23.74
N LEU A 372 2.03 -6.22 -23.71
CA LEU A 372 1.13 -7.19 -23.09
C LEU A 372 0.50 -8.15 -24.09
N ILE A 373 0.70 -7.94 -25.40
CA ILE A 373 0.21 -8.86 -26.45
C ILE A 373 0.61 -10.33 -26.16
N PRO A 374 1.84 -10.65 -25.70
CA PRO A 374 2.20 -12.04 -25.44
C PRO A 374 1.33 -12.74 -24.38
N LEU A 375 0.63 -12.01 -23.48
CA LEU A 375 -0.31 -12.61 -22.52
C LEU A 375 -1.44 -13.38 -23.21
N PHE A 376 -1.90 -12.93 -24.37
CA PHE A 376 -2.99 -13.59 -25.10
C PHE A 376 -2.58 -14.95 -25.68
N SER A 377 -1.28 -15.15 -25.88
CA SER A 377 -0.70 -16.39 -26.40
C SER A 377 -0.31 -17.39 -25.32
N ILE A 378 -0.42 -17.03 -24.03
CA ILE A 378 -0.14 -17.94 -22.93
C ILE A 378 -1.21 -19.05 -22.90
N ASP A 379 -0.74 -20.29 -22.81
CA ASP A 379 -1.60 -21.44 -22.53
C ASP A 379 -1.97 -21.44 -21.04
N LEU A 380 -3.28 -21.43 -20.77
CA LEU A 380 -3.81 -21.48 -19.40
C LEU A 380 -4.05 -22.92 -18.94
N HIS A 381 -3.69 -23.94 -19.74
CA HIS A 381 -3.85 -25.35 -19.39
C HIS A 381 -5.30 -25.72 -18.98
N GLY A 382 -6.29 -25.07 -19.61
CA GLY A 382 -7.70 -25.26 -19.32
C GLY A 382 -8.25 -24.49 -18.10
N ASN A 383 -7.38 -23.73 -17.41
CA ASN A 383 -7.77 -22.78 -16.36
C ASN A 383 -8.55 -21.59 -16.93
N VAL A 384 -9.31 -20.91 -16.07
CA VAL A 384 -10.14 -19.76 -16.46
C VAL A 384 -9.32 -18.48 -16.50
N ASN A 385 -8.34 -18.32 -15.60
CA ASN A 385 -7.52 -17.12 -15.56
C ASN A 385 -6.03 -17.43 -15.42
N GLY A 386 -5.20 -16.54 -15.98
CA GLY A 386 -3.78 -16.45 -15.65
C GLY A 386 -3.55 -15.27 -14.73
N ALA A 387 -2.88 -15.50 -13.60
CA ALA A 387 -2.55 -14.45 -12.63
C ALA A 387 -1.19 -14.69 -11.98
N VAL A 388 -0.53 -13.61 -11.56
CA VAL A 388 0.70 -13.74 -10.77
C VAL A 388 0.35 -14.08 -9.33
N GLU A 389 0.95 -15.16 -8.85
CA GLU A 389 0.90 -15.57 -7.46
C GLU A 389 1.68 -14.59 -6.56
N THR A 390 1.06 -14.24 -5.43
CA THR A 390 1.56 -13.19 -4.51
C THR A 390 2.08 -13.74 -3.19
N CYS A 391 1.99 -15.06 -2.98
CA CYS A 391 2.51 -15.66 -1.76
C CYS A 391 4.05 -15.59 -1.73
N LEU A 392 4.55 -14.97 -0.67
CA LEU A 392 5.94 -14.98 -0.27
C LEU A 392 5.96 -15.46 1.18
N GLU A 393 6.59 -16.60 1.45
CA GLU A 393 6.62 -17.25 2.77
C GLU A 393 5.20 -17.43 3.38
N ALA A 394 4.88 -16.66 4.43
CA ALA A 394 3.63 -16.69 5.20
C ALA A 394 2.67 -15.52 4.87
N PHE A 395 2.98 -14.70 3.85
CA PHE A 395 2.13 -13.61 3.40
C PHE A 395 1.27 -14.04 2.20
N HIS A 396 0.06 -13.46 2.11
CA HIS A 396 -0.88 -13.63 0.99
C HIS A 396 -1.30 -15.09 0.67
N ARG A 397 -1.33 -15.97 1.66
CA ARG A 397 -1.98 -17.29 1.57
C ARG A 397 -3.46 -17.20 1.94
N TYR A 398 -4.25 -18.20 1.55
CA TYR A 398 -5.70 -18.21 1.74
C TYR A 398 -6.12 -17.96 3.20
N TYR A 399 -5.39 -18.50 4.20
CA TYR A 399 -5.70 -18.29 5.61
C TYR A 399 -5.62 -16.83 6.09
N LYS A 400 -4.97 -15.95 5.33
CA LYS A 400 -4.94 -14.50 5.63
C LYS A 400 -6.20 -13.78 5.16
N TYR A 401 -6.90 -14.34 4.18
CA TYR A 401 -8.07 -13.71 3.55
C TYR A 401 -9.39 -14.31 4.00
N LEU A 402 -9.39 -15.58 4.39
CA LEU A 402 -10.59 -16.36 4.66
C LEU A 402 -10.59 -16.90 6.08
N ASN A 403 -11.77 -17.04 6.67
CA ASN A 403 -11.97 -17.60 7.99
C ASN A 403 -12.01 -19.14 7.95
N PHE A 404 -10.86 -19.78 8.14
CA PHE A 404 -10.75 -21.25 8.20
C PHE A 404 -11.35 -21.89 9.46
N SER A 405 -11.77 -21.09 10.45
CA SER A 405 -12.55 -21.61 11.58
C SER A 405 -13.97 -21.99 11.14
N ASN A 406 -14.46 -21.44 10.01
CA ASN A 406 -15.77 -21.78 9.47
C ASN A 406 -15.68 -23.09 8.64
N PRO A 407 -16.49 -24.13 8.95
CA PRO A 407 -16.49 -25.40 8.21
C PRO A 407 -16.76 -25.25 6.71
N LEU A 408 -17.53 -24.25 6.27
CA LEU A 408 -17.81 -24.01 4.85
C LEU A 408 -16.54 -23.69 4.05
N ILE A 409 -15.53 -23.09 4.70
CA ILE A 409 -14.24 -22.77 4.10
C ILE A 409 -13.27 -23.94 4.27
N SER A 410 -13.06 -24.42 5.50
CA SER A 410 -12.02 -25.42 5.78
C SER A 410 -12.26 -26.78 5.14
N THR A 411 -13.49 -27.11 4.77
CA THR A 411 -13.81 -28.36 4.06
C THR A 411 -13.58 -28.28 2.55
N LYS A 412 -13.53 -27.07 1.96
CA LYS A 412 -13.48 -26.86 0.50
C LYS A 412 -12.16 -26.28 0.00
N PHE A 413 -11.39 -25.63 0.87
CA PHE A 413 -10.18 -24.91 0.49
C PHE A 413 -8.99 -25.36 1.33
N ASP A 414 -7.81 -25.32 0.72
CA ASP A 414 -6.54 -25.48 1.43
C ASP A 414 -6.13 -24.12 2.05
N PRO A 415 -5.89 -24.03 3.38
CA PRO A 415 -5.38 -22.81 4.00
C PRO A 415 -4.02 -22.37 3.45
N GLN A 416 -3.21 -23.32 2.97
CA GLN A 416 -1.89 -23.05 2.42
C GLN A 416 -1.90 -22.70 0.94
N ALA A 417 -3.05 -22.71 0.26
CA ALA A 417 -3.15 -22.28 -1.12
C ALA A 417 -2.59 -20.86 -1.30
N CYS A 418 -1.87 -20.67 -2.41
CA CYS A 418 -1.27 -19.38 -2.74
C CYS A 418 -2.35 -18.41 -3.24
N GLY A 419 -2.41 -17.21 -2.66
CA GLY A 419 -3.23 -16.14 -3.20
C GLY A 419 -2.55 -15.48 -4.39
N TRP A 420 -3.36 -15.10 -5.37
CA TRP A 420 -2.98 -14.19 -6.46
C TRP A 420 -3.67 -12.85 -6.26
N ALA A 421 -3.38 -11.86 -7.10
CA ALA A 421 -4.01 -10.55 -7.00
C ALA A 421 -4.68 -10.16 -8.32
N PHE A 422 -5.78 -9.42 -8.20
CA PHE A 422 -6.28 -8.65 -9.31
C PHE A 422 -5.33 -7.48 -9.62
N GLY A 423 -5.38 -6.97 -10.85
CA GLY A 423 -4.62 -5.80 -11.28
C GLY A 423 -4.09 -5.97 -12.69
N MET A 424 -3.56 -7.16 -12.98
CA MET A 424 -3.34 -7.63 -14.33
C MET A 424 -3.63 -9.13 -14.36
N ASN A 425 -4.66 -9.52 -15.09
CA ASN A 425 -5.06 -10.91 -15.23
C ASN A 425 -5.48 -11.18 -16.66
N VAL A 426 -5.14 -12.34 -17.20
CA VAL A 426 -5.71 -12.83 -18.45
C VAL A 426 -6.88 -13.75 -18.14
N PHE A 427 -7.99 -13.60 -18.85
CA PHE A 427 -9.20 -14.38 -18.67
C PHE A 427 -9.60 -15.08 -19.97
N ASP A 428 -9.76 -16.39 -19.90
CA ASP A 428 -10.44 -17.18 -20.94
C ASP A 428 -11.93 -17.20 -20.64
N LEU A 429 -12.69 -16.46 -21.46
CA LEU A 429 -14.13 -16.29 -21.30
C LEU A 429 -14.92 -17.53 -21.75
N ILE A 430 -14.35 -18.36 -22.62
CA ILE A 430 -14.96 -19.65 -22.99
C ILE A 430 -14.90 -20.59 -21.78
N ALA A 431 -13.72 -20.73 -21.18
CA ALA A 431 -13.52 -21.53 -19.98
C ALA A 431 -14.34 -20.97 -18.79
N TRP A 432 -14.41 -19.64 -18.65
CA TRP A 432 -15.23 -18.98 -17.62
C TRP A 432 -16.70 -19.38 -17.72
N ARG A 433 -17.28 -19.28 -18.92
CA ARG A 433 -18.67 -19.67 -19.18
C ARG A 433 -18.88 -21.15 -18.91
N ARG A 434 -17.97 -22.02 -19.36
CA ARG A 434 -18.03 -23.48 -19.13
C ARG A 434 -18.00 -23.84 -17.64
N GLN A 435 -17.16 -23.14 -16.86
CA GLN A 435 -16.98 -23.39 -15.42
C GLN A 435 -17.97 -22.62 -14.54
N ASN A 436 -18.85 -21.80 -15.13
CA ASN A 436 -19.83 -20.96 -14.44
C ASN A 436 -19.23 -20.16 -13.27
N VAL A 437 -18.08 -19.52 -13.49
CA VAL A 437 -17.37 -18.80 -12.42
C VAL A 437 -18.20 -17.66 -11.84
N THR A 438 -19.02 -16.96 -12.65
CA THR A 438 -19.95 -15.93 -12.18
C THR A 438 -20.95 -16.50 -11.15
N SER A 439 -21.47 -17.71 -11.40
CA SER A 439 -22.38 -18.38 -10.46
C SER A 439 -21.67 -18.82 -9.17
N ARG A 440 -20.42 -19.29 -9.26
CA ARG A 440 -19.60 -19.58 -8.06
C ARG A 440 -19.40 -18.33 -7.22
N TYR A 441 -19.13 -17.21 -7.86
CA TYR A 441 -18.99 -15.91 -7.21
C TYR A 441 -20.31 -15.47 -6.52
N HIS A 442 -21.46 -15.61 -7.19
CA HIS A 442 -22.77 -15.34 -6.58
C HIS A 442 -23.00 -16.19 -5.33
N PHE A 443 -22.76 -17.50 -5.42
CA PHE A 443 -22.90 -18.41 -4.29
C PHE A 443 -22.09 -17.92 -3.08
N TRP A 444 -20.82 -17.57 -3.28
CA TRP A 444 -19.96 -17.13 -2.17
C TRP A 444 -20.41 -15.81 -1.55
N LEU A 445 -20.87 -14.85 -2.36
CA LEU A 445 -21.44 -13.60 -1.83
C LEU A 445 -22.65 -13.85 -0.94
N GLU A 446 -23.55 -14.74 -1.34
CA GLU A 446 -24.74 -15.10 -0.56
C GLU A 446 -24.37 -15.79 0.75
N GLN A 447 -23.37 -16.69 0.73
CA GLN A 447 -22.89 -17.37 1.94
C GLN A 447 -22.18 -16.43 2.93
N ASN A 448 -21.66 -15.28 2.47
CA ASN A 448 -20.97 -14.31 3.32
C ASN A 448 -21.84 -13.08 3.65
N THR A 449 -23.17 -13.22 3.65
CA THR A 449 -24.09 -12.11 3.99
C THR A 449 -23.83 -11.60 5.42
N ASP A 450 -23.47 -12.49 6.35
CA ASP A 450 -23.12 -12.16 7.74
C ASP A 450 -21.63 -11.80 7.94
N ARG A 451 -20.83 -11.83 6.85
CA ARG A 451 -19.38 -11.55 6.84
C ARG A 451 -18.56 -12.52 7.69
N SER A 452 -19.08 -13.71 7.96
CA SER A 452 -18.39 -14.72 8.77
C SER A 452 -17.27 -15.45 8.03
N LEU A 453 -17.28 -15.44 6.69
CA LEU A 453 -16.32 -16.14 5.83
C LEU A 453 -15.10 -15.28 5.47
N TRP A 454 -15.32 -13.99 5.21
CA TRP A 454 -14.25 -12.99 5.08
C TRP A 454 -14.77 -11.60 5.42
N ALA A 455 -13.86 -10.70 5.80
CA ALA A 455 -14.22 -9.36 6.26
C ALA A 455 -14.68 -8.46 5.10
N LEU A 456 -13.78 -8.18 4.14
CA LEU A 456 -13.97 -7.14 3.11
C LEU A 456 -13.23 -7.42 1.80
N GLY A 457 -13.61 -6.66 0.78
CA GLY A 457 -12.94 -6.59 -0.52
C GLY A 457 -13.41 -7.65 -1.51
N THR A 458 -12.96 -7.49 -2.76
CA THR A 458 -13.30 -8.36 -3.89
C THR A 458 -12.27 -9.47 -4.10
N LEU A 459 -11.09 -9.38 -3.50
CA LEU A 459 -10.07 -10.43 -3.62
C LEU A 459 -10.50 -11.75 -2.97
N PRO A 460 -10.97 -11.80 -1.70
CA PRO A 460 -11.40 -13.05 -1.09
C PRO A 460 -12.48 -13.81 -1.91
N PRO A 461 -13.59 -13.19 -2.36
CA PRO A 461 -14.55 -13.91 -3.20
C PRO A 461 -13.97 -14.30 -4.57
N GLY A 462 -12.98 -13.57 -5.10
CA GLY A 462 -12.24 -13.99 -6.29
C GLY A 462 -11.41 -15.26 -6.06
N LEU A 463 -10.65 -15.33 -4.97
CA LEU A 463 -9.90 -16.52 -4.59
C LEU A 463 -10.81 -17.76 -4.44
N LEU A 464 -12.03 -17.57 -3.92
CA LEU A 464 -13.03 -18.65 -3.79
C LEU A 464 -13.65 -19.05 -5.13
N ALA A 465 -14.01 -18.07 -5.97
CA ALA A 465 -14.65 -18.30 -7.26
C ALA A 465 -13.72 -18.96 -8.28
N PHE A 466 -12.42 -18.63 -8.24
CA PHE A 466 -11.41 -19.16 -9.15
C PHE A 466 -10.57 -20.29 -8.55
N TYR A 467 -10.87 -20.76 -7.35
CA TYR A 467 -10.10 -21.84 -6.74
C TYR A 467 -10.05 -23.08 -7.64
N GLY A 468 -8.83 -23.55 -7.92
CA GLY A 468 -8.54 -24.64 -8.84
C GLY A 468 -8.68 -24.32 -10.33
N LEU A 469 -8.82 -23.03 -10.69
CA LEU A 469 -9.05 -22.55 -12.05
C LEU A 469 -8.08 -21.42 -12.47
N THR A 470 -6.93 -21.30 -11.80
CA THR A 470 -5.94 -20.25 -12.04
C THR A 470 -4.61 -20.84 -12.47
N GLU A 471 -4.10 -20.36 -13.61
CA GLU A 471 -2.74 -20.60 -14.08
C GLU A 471 -1.76 -19.59 -13.45
N PRO A 472 -0.72 -20.03 -12.74
CA PRO A 472 0.29 -19.13 -12.19
C PRO A 472 1.18 -18.55 -13.29
N LEU A 473 1.25 -17.22 -13.36
CA LEU A 473 2.12 -16.51 -14.31
C LEU A 473 3.48 -16.16 -13.70
N ASP A 474 4.49 -15.98 -14.56
CA ASP A 474 5.81 -15.45 -14.17
C ASP A 474 5.66 -14.11 -13.44
N ARG A 475 6.36 -13.95 -12.31
CA ARG A 475 6.25 -12.78 -11.44
C ARG A 475 6.61 -11.46 -12.10
N ARG A 476 7.39 -11.49 -13.19
CA ARG A 476 7.72 -10.31 -13.99
C ARG A 476 6.50 -9.76 -14.72
N TRP A 477 5.41 -10.51 -14.86
CA TRP A 477 4.20 -10.00 -15.50
C TRP A 477 3.50 -8.93 -14.65
N HIS A 478 3.52 -9.06 -13.32
CA HIS A 478 2.77 -8.18 -12.42
C HIS A 478 3.50 -8.02 -11.08
N VAL A 479 4.06 -6.83 -10.85
CA VAL A 479 4.72 -6.47 -9.58
C VAL A 479 3.83 -5.54 -8.77
N LEU A 480 3.52 -5.97 -7.55
CA LEU A 480 2.64 -5.28 -6.62
C LEU A 480 3.40 -4.55 -5.51
N GLY A 481 2.70 -3.67 -4.81
CA GLY A 481 3.13 -3.05 -3.56
C GLY A 481 3.42 -1.56 -3.68
N LEU A 482 3.38 -0.96 -4.88
CA LEU A 482 3.80 0.43 -5.07
C LEU A 482 2.87 1.44 -4.35
N GLY A 483 1.71 0.99 -3.84
CA GLY A 483 0.79 1.80 -3.04
C GLY A 483 0.94 1.63 -1.52
N TYR A 484 1.91 0.85 -1.02
CA TYR A 484 2.17 0.73 0.44
C TYR A 484 3.61 0.31 0.84
N ASP A 485 4.36 -0.36 -0.03
CA ASP A 485 5.70 -0.87 0.27
C ASP A 485 6.80 0.09 -0.17
N LEU A 486 7.54 0.66 0.78
CA LEU A 486 8.61 1.63 0.53
C LEU A 486 9.90 0.99 -0.03
N ASN A 487 10.03 -0.33 0.04
CA ASN A 487 11.29 -1.05 -0.11
C ASN A 487 11.28 -2.10 -1.23
N ILE A 488 10.48 -1.89 -2.28
CA ILE A 488 10.51 -2.78 -3.46
C ILE A 488 11.86 -2.63 -4.16
N ASP A 489 12.46 -3.77 -4.53
CA ASP A 489 13.71 -3.81 -5.28
C ASP A 489 13.53 -3.15 -6.66
N ASN A 490 14.43 -2.22 -7.01
CA ASN A 490 14.45 -1.55 -8.31
C ASN A 490 14.51 -2.57 -9.47
N ARG A 491 15.25 -3.68 -9.30
CA ARG A 491 15.38 -4.69 -10.36
C ARG A 491 14.04 -5.36 -10.67
N LEU A 492 13.19 -5.55 -9.66
CA LEU A 492 11.84 -6.08 -9.86
C LEU A 492 10.97 -5.07 -10.60
N ILE A 493 11.05 -3.78 -10.23
CA ILE A 493 10.32 -2.70 -10.90
C ILE A 493 10.74 -2.59 -12.37
N GLU A 494 12.03 -2.55 -12.67
CA GLU A 494 12.57 -2.42 -14.02
C GLU A 494 12.23 -3.61 -14.93
N THR A 495 12.18 -4.82 -14.36
CA THR A 495 11.89 -6.04 -15.13
C THR A 495 10.39 -6.33 -15.27
N ALA A 496 9.54 -5.65 -14.51
CA ALA A 496 8.09 -5.85 -14.54
C ALA A 496 7.45 -5.39 -15.86
N ALA A 497 6.52 -6.18 -16.39
CA ALA A 497 5.64 -5.77 -17.48
C ALA A 497 4.55 -4.81 -16.98
N VAL A 498 3.99 -5.09 -15.80
CA VAL A 498 3.01 -4.22 -15.14
C VAL A 498 3.43 -3.98 -13.69
N VAL A 499 3.44 -2.71 -13.28
CA VAL A 499 3.61 -2.31 -11.88
C VAL A 499 2.29 -1.81 -11.31
N HIS A 500 1.98 -2.20 -10.08
CA HIS A 500 0.67 -1.99 -9.47
C HIS A 500 0.79 -1.17 -8.18
N TYR A 501 0.10 -0.03 -8.15
CA TYR A 501 -0.03 0.84 -6.99
C TYR A 501 -1.15 0.37 -6.04
N ASN A 502 -1.32 -0.95 -5.86
CA ASN A 502 -2.28 -1.50 -4.92
C ASN A 502 -1.97 -1.01 -3.50
N GLY A 503 -3.02 -0.69 -2.73
CA GLY A 503 -2.91 0.01 -1.45
C GLY A 503 -3.45 1.44 -1.49
N ASN A 504 -3.14 2.24 -0.49
CA ASN A 504 -3.74 3.56 -0.26
C ASN A 504 -2.91 4.71 -0.84
N MET A 505 -1.59 4.53 -1.03
CA MET A 505 -0.68 5.59 -1.48
C MET A 505 -0.65 5.70 -3.01
N LYS A 506 -1.77 6.09 -3.62
CA LYS A 506 -1.93 6.19 -5.09
C LYS A 506 -1.12 7.35 -5.69
N PRO A 507 -0.56 7.20 -6.91
CA PRO A 507 0.39 8.16 -7.48
C PRO A 507 -0.21 9.55 -7.75
N TRP A 508 -1.51 9.64 -7.99
CA TRP A 508 -2.24 10.91 -8.16
C TRP A 508 -2.59 11.62 -6.83
N LEU A 509 -2.23 11.04 -5.69
CA LEU A 509 -2.48 11.61 -4.37
C LEU A 509 -1.21 12.21 -3.76
N LYS A 510 -1.36 13.20 -2.88
CA LYS A 510 -0.25 13.82 -2.15
C LYS A 510 0.49 12.83 -1.24
N VAL A 511 -0.23 11.84 -0.72
CA VAL A 511 0.30 10.77 0.15
C VAL A 511 1.03 9.65 -0.61
N SER A 512 1.22 9.77 -1.92
CA SER A 512 1.97 8.78 -2.70
C SER A 512 3.42 8.64 -2.24
N ILE A 513 3.94 7.43 -2.43
CA ILE A 513 5.36 7.13 -2.27
C ILE A 513 6.14 7.85 -3.39
N VAL A 514 6.90 8.88 -3.00
CA VAL A 514 7.61 9.78 -3.91
C VAL A 514 8.50 9.02 -4.91
N ARG A 515 9.18 7.98 -4.44
CA ARG A 515 10.09 7.14 -5.25
C ARG A 515 9.42 6.53 -6.48
N TYR A 516 8.16 6.12 -6.37
CA TYR A 516 7.47 5.43 -7.47
C TYR A 516 6.67 6.38 -8.36
N ARG A 517 6.41 7.61 -7.90
CA ARG A 517 5.53 8.57 -8.58
C ARG A 517 5.95 8.83 -10.04
N ALA A 518 7.24 8.87 -10.32
CA ALA A 518 7.78 9.12 -11.67
C ALA A 518 7.30 8.09 -12.72
N LEU A 519 7.12 6.82 -12.32
CA LEU A 519 6.67 5.75 -13.22
C LEU A 519 5.26 6.02 -13.76
N TRP A 520 4.41 6.69 -12.97
CA TRP A 520 3.05 7.07 -13.36
C TRP A 520 3.03 8.45 -14.07
N GLU A 521 3.75 9.43 -13.53
CA GLU A 521 3.75 10.80 -14.04
C GLU A 521 4.24 10.94 -15.49
N GLN A 522 5.14 10.07 -15.94
CA GLN A 522 5.64 10.08 -17.32
C GLN A 522 4.54 9.82 -18.37
N TYR A 523 3.44 9.18 -17.98
CA TYR A 523 2.29 8.90 -18.86
C TYR A 523 1.17 9.93 -18.72
N VAL A 524 1.34 10.94 -17.88
CA VAL A 524 0.41 12.07 -17.77
C VAL A 524 0.89 13.20 -18.66
N ASN A 525 0.07 13.55 -19.67
CA ASN A 525 0.37 14.68 -20.53
C ASN A 525 0.15 16.02 -19.79
N ARG A 526 1.16 16.49 -19.05
CA ARG A 526 1.14 17.78 -18.33
C ARG A 526 0.93 18.99 -19.25
N GLY A 527 1.18 18.82 -20.55
CA GLY A 527 0.91 19.83 -21.56
C GLY A 527 -0.57 19.93 -21.98
N HIS A 528 -1.41 18.97 -21.56
CA HIS A 528 -2.81 18.94 -21.94
C HIS A 528 -3.57 20.14 -21.33
N ARG A 529 -4.36 20.84 -22.16
CA ARG A 529 -5.11 22.05 -21.77
C ARG A 529 -5.90 21.89 -20.46
N TYR A 530 -6.75 20.87 -20.34
CA TYR A 530 -7.50 20.61 -19.09
C TYR A 530 -6.62 20.41 -17.86
N LEU A 531 -5.46 19.77 -18.02
CA LEU A 531 -4.53 19.57 -16.91
C LEU A 531 -3.92 20.91 -16.50
N GLN A 532 -3.43 21.71 -17.45
CA GLN A 532 -2.87 23.02 -17.17
C GLN A 532 -3.87 23.96 -16.51
N ASP A 533 -5.09 24.03 -17.04
CA ASP A 533 -6.12 24.94 -16.53
C ASP A 533 -6.62 24.56 -15.13
N CYS A 534 -6.37 23.32 -14.68
CA CYS A 534 -6.82 22.81 -13.39
C CYS A 534 -5.68 22.61 -12.37
N VAL A 535 -4.43 22.95 -12.72
CA VAL A 535 -3.26 22.84 -11.81
C VAL A 535 -3.33 23.85 -10.65
N THR A 536 -3.97 25.00 -10.85
CA THR A 536 -4.03 26.11 -9.87
C THR A 536 -5.34 26.18 -9.08
N SER A 537 -6.22 25.16 -9.19
CA SER A 537 -7.58 25.16 -8.62
C SER A 537 -7.67 24.61 -7.19
#